data_AF-A0A377BPN4-F1
#
_entry.id   AF-A0A377BPN4-F1
#
_cell.length_a   1.000
_cell.length_b   1.000
_cell.length_c   1.000
_cell.angle_alpha   90.00
_cell.angle_beta   90.00
_cell.angle_gamma   90.00
#
_symmetry.space_group_name_H-M   'P 1'
#
loop_
_entity.id
_entity.type
_entity.pdbx_description
1 polymer ?
#
loop_
_entity_poly.entity_id
_entity_poly.type
_entity_poly.pdbx_seq_one_letter_code
_entity_poly.pdbx_strand_id
1 'polypeptide(L)'
;MLRDSLRELGLDQAIAEAAEAIPDARDRLYYVVQMTAQAAERALNSVEASQPHQDQMEKSAKALTQRWDDWFADPIDLADARELVTDTRQFLADVPAHTSFTNAQTTGNHDGAGFSGSHRAGH
;
A
#
# COMPACT_ATOMS: atom_id res chain seq x y z
N MET A 1 51.28 27.90 7.39
CA MET A 1 51.64 27.34 6.06
C MET A 1 50.47 26.64 5.40
N LEU A 2 50.00 25.45 5.83
CA LEU A 2 48.81 24.84 5.19
C LEU A 2 47.52 25.66 5.38
N ARG A 3 47.33 26.19 6.60
CA ARG A 3 46.16 27.02 6.97
C ARG A 3 46.15 28.38 6.27
N ASP A 4 47.32 28.93 5.95
CA ASP A 4 47.44 30.22 5.28
C ASP A 4 47.22 30.06 3.76
N SER A 5 47.72 28.96 3.17
CA SER A 5 47.49 28.62 1.77
C SER A 5 46.03 28.24 1.45
N LEU A 6 45.29 27.63 2.38
CA LEU A 6 43.85 27.35 2.23
C LEU A 6 42.99 28.62 2.30
N ARG A 7 43.44 29.60 3.09
CA ARG A 7 42.80 30.90 3.23
C ARG A 7 43.01 31.79 2.00
N GLU A 8 44.20 31.73 1.40
CA GLU A 8 44.60 32.50 0.21
C GLU A 8 43.95 31.96 -1.10
N LEU A 9 43.48 30.71 -1.10
CA LEU A 9 42.79 30.05 -2.22
C LEU A 9 41.25 30.07 -2.13
N GLY A 10 40.66 30.68 -1.09
CA GLY A 10 39.20 30.67 -0.87
C GLY A 10 38.61 29.29 -0.50
N LEU A 11 39.46 28.29 -0.26
CA LEU A 11 39.06 26.92 0.06
C LEU A 11 38.56 26.77 1.50
N ASP A 12 39.07 27.57 2.44
CA ASP A 12 38.56 27.58 3.83
C ASP A 12 37.08 28.00 3.90
N GLN A 13 36.67 28.94 3.05
CA GLN A 13 35.28 29.41 2.97
C GLN A 13 34.38 28.32 2.37
N ALA A 14 34.82 27.66 1.29
CA ALA A 14 34.08 26.55 0.68
C ALA A 14 33.95 25.34 1.62
N ILE A 15 34.98 25.04 2.44
CA ILE A 15 34.94 23.98 3.45
C ILE A 15 33.98 24.34 4.59
N ALA A 16 33.97 25.61 5.04
CA ALA A 16 33.04 26.07 6.07
C ALA A 16 31.58 26.01 5.59
N GLU A 17 31.30 26.49 4.38
CA GLU A 17 29.96 26.42 3.77
C GLU A 17 29.49 24.97 3.57
N ALA A 18 30.38 24.08 3.11
CA ALA A 18 30.06 22.66 2.98
C ALA A 18 29.79 22.01 4.35
N ALA A 19 30.55 22.37 5.38
CA ALA A 19 30.34 21.87 6.74
C ALA A 19 29.00 22.34 7.33
N GLU A 20 28.56 23.57 7.03
CA GLU A 20 27.25 24.09 7.43
C GLU A 20 26.09 23.43 6.68
N ALA A 21 26.29 22.94 5.46
CA ALA A 21 25.26 22.24 4.68
C ALA A 21 25.04 20.76 5.11
N ILE A 22 26.00 20.13 5.79
CA ILE A 22 25.92 18.71 6.21
C ILE A 22 24.73 18.46 7.16
N PRO A 23 24.48 19.26 8.21
CA PRO A 23 23.31 19.08 9.07
C PRO A 23 21.98 19.12 8.33
N ASP A 24 21.78 20.08 7.43
CA ASP A 24 20.55 20.19 6.62
C ASP A 24 20.39 18.99 5.68
N ALA A 25 21.46 18.56 5.00
CA ALA A 25 21.42 17.36 4.16
C ALA A 25 21.06 16.10 4.97
N ARG A 26 21.58 15.97 6.20
CA ARG A 26 21.22 14.87 7.11
C ARG A 26 19.75 14.92 7.50
N ASP A 27 19.22 16.09 7.83
CA ASP A 27 17.83 16.25 8.25
C ASP A 27 16.86 15.93 7.09
N ARG A 28 17.22 16.29 5.86
CA ARG A 28 16.48 15.89 4.64
C ARG A 28 16.53 14.39 4.40
N LEU A 29 17.68 13.74 4.56
CA LEU A 29 17.78 12.28 4.48
C LEU A 29 16.95 11.58 5.55
N TYR A 30 16.96 12.11 6.78
CA TYR A 30 16.13 11.60 7.87
C TYR A 30 14.64 11.72 7.53
N TYR A 31 14.22 12.85 6.97
CA TYR A 31 12.85 13.03 6.49
C TYR A 31 12.48 12.00 5.40
N VAL A 32 13.34 11.79 4.41
CA VAL A 32 13.12 10.76 3.37
C VAL A 32 12.96 9.37 3.98
N VAL A 33 13.80 8.99 4.94
CA VAL A 33 13.72 7.70 5.64
C VAL A 33 12.39 7.57 6.38
N GLN A 34 11.99 8.59 7.14
CA GLN A 34 10.72 8.59 7.89
C GLN A 34 9.51 8.45 6.96
N MET A 35 9.47 9.23 5.88
CA MET A 35 8.36 9.17 4.93
C MET A 35 8.31 7.84 4.17
N THR A 36 9.47 7.26 3.86
CA THR A 36 9.56 5.94 3.22
C THR A 36 9.05 4.85 4.15
N ALA A 37 9.45 4.88 5.43
CA ALA A 37 8.98 3.92 6.43
C ALA A 37 7.46 4.01 6.61
N GLN A 38 6.92 5.23 6.71
CA GLN A 38 5.48 5.46 6.84
C GLN A 38 4.71 4.98 5.60
N ALA A 39 5.21 5.22 4.40
CA ALA A 39 4.59 4.74 3.17
C ALA A 39 4.61 3.20 3.09
N ALA A 40 5.71 2.58 3.48
CA ALA A 40 5.84 1.13 3.52
C ALA A 40 4.87 0.49 4.55
N GLU A 41 4.75 1.07 5.74
CA GLU A 41 3.83 0.62 6.78
C GLU A 41 2.37 0.71 6.31
N ARG A 42 1.98 1.82 5.66
CA ARG A 42 0.64 1.98 5.07
C ARG A 42 0.37 0.96 3.98
N ALA A 43 1.33 0.73 3.08
CA ALA A 43 1.21 -0.28 2.04
C ALA A 43 1.00 -1.68 2.62
N LEU A 44 1.79 -2.03 3.64
CA LEU A 44 1.67 -3.32 4.32
C LEU A 44 0.30 -3.48 5.01
N ASN A 45 -0.13 -2.48 5.78
CA ASN A 45 -1.42 -2.52 6.48
C ASN A 45 -2.60 -2.68 5.51
N SER A 46 -2.56 -2.03 4.34
CA SER A 46 -3.60 -2.18 3.33
C SER A 46 -3.63 -3.57 2.69
N VAL A 47 -2.45 -4.17 2.47
CA VAL A 47 -2.35 -5.56 2.00
C VAL A 47 -2.92 -6.52 3.04
N GLU A 48 -2.50 -6.37 4.31
CA GLU A 48 -2.98 -7.21 5.42
C GLU A 48 -4.51 -7.09 5.61
N ALA A 49 -5.06 -5.88 5.48
CA ALA A 49 -6.50 -5.66 5.57
C ALA A 49 -7.27 -6.31 4.40
N SER A 50 -6.68 -6.34 3.20
CA SER A 50 -7.33 -6.88 1.99
C SER A 50 -7.31 -8.41 1.93
N GLN A 51 -6.28 -9.05 2.51
CA GLN A 51 -6.08 -10.50 2.45
C GLN A 51 -7.32 -11.31 2.87
N PRO A 52 -7.96 -11.07 4.04
CA PRO A 52 -9.14 -11.84 4.46
C PRO A 52 -10.30 -11.79 3.46
N HIS A 53 -10.49 -10.66 2.77
CA HIS A 53 -11.56 -10.52 1.77
C HIS A 53 -11.27 -11.34 0.51
N GLN A 54 -10.01 -11.34 0.06
CA GLN A 54 -9.58 -12.14 -1.08
C GLN A 54 -9.67 -13.65 -0.77
N ASP A 55 -9.19 -14.06 0.41
CA ASP A 55 -9.23 -15.45 0.86
C ASP A 55 -10.68 -15.97 0.99
N GLN A 56 -11.57 -15.16 1.58
CA GLN A 56 -12.98 -15.52 1.72
C GLN A 56 -13.66 -15.67 0.36
N MET A 57 -13.40 -14.75 -0.58
CA MET A 57 -13.96 -14.81 -1.93
C MET A 57 -13.46 -16.05 -2.68
N GLU A 58 -12.16 -16.34 -2.63
CA GLU A 58 -11.56 -17.52 -3.25
C GLU A 58 -12.15 -18.82 -2.67
N LYS A 59 -12.22 -18.92 -1.35
CA LYS A 59 -12.78 -20.09 -0.67
C LYS A 59 -14.24 -20.33 -1.05
N SER A 60 -15.04 -19.26 -1.06
CA SER A 60 -16.47 -19.34 -1.40
C SER A 60 -16.68 -19.75 -2.86
N ALA A 61 -15.89 -19.16 -3.77
CA ALA A 61 -15.92 -19.52 -5.19
C ALA A 61 -15.56 -20.98 -5.41
N LYS A 62 -14.46 -21.47 -4.83
CA LYS A 62 -14.04 -22.88 -4.93
C LYS A 62 -15.10 -23.83 -4.37
N ALA A 63 -15.69 -23.50 -3.22
CA ALA A 63 -16.74 -24.32 -2.61
C ALA A 63 -17.99 -24.41 -3.49
N LEU A 64 -18.41 -23.30 -4.10
CA LEU A 64 -19.54 -23.30 -5.02
C LEU A 64 -19.22 -24.07 -6.31
N THR A 65 -18.04 -23.90 -6.89
CA THR A 65 -17.60 -24.67 -8.07
C THR A 65 -17.67 -26.16 -7.79
N GLN A 66 -17.09 -26.63 -6.66
CA GLN A 66 -17.14 -28.04 -6.30
C GLN A 66 -18.57 -28.56 -6.18
N ARG A 67 -19.46 -27.81 -5.51
CA ARG A 67 -20.87 -28.20 -5.36
C ARG A 67 -21.62 -28.26 -6.69
N TRP A 68 -21.31 -27.34 -7.62
CA TRP A 68 -21.85 -27.39 -8.99
C TRP A 68 -21.35 -28.61 -9.74
N ASP A 69 -20.04 -28.89 -9.69
CA ASP A 69 -19.44 -30.05 -10.34
C ASP A 69 -20.06 -31.36 -9.82
N ASP A 70 -20.21 -31.50 -8.49
CA ASP A 70 -20.82 -32.67 -7.86
C ASP A 70 -22.30 -32.83 -8.27
N TRP A 71 -23.06 -31.73 -8.26
CA TRP A 71 -24.48 -31.75 -8.65
C TRP A 71 -24.68 -32.09 -10.13
N PHE A 72 -23.79 -31.62 -11.02
CA PHE A 72 -23.85 -31.97 -12.45
C PHE A 72 -23.39 -33.41 -12.74
N ALA A 73 -22.49 -33.96 -11.91
CA ALA A 73 -22.01 -35.33 -12.05
C ALA A 73 -23.08 -36.35 -11.64
N ASP A 74 -23.86 -36.06 -10.60
CA ASP A 74 -24.98 -36.88 -10.16
C ASP A 74 -26.17 -36.00 -9.72
N PRO A 75 -27.04 -35.58 -10.65
CA PRO A 75 -28.18 -34.73 -10.31
C PRO A 75 -29.27 -35.53 -9.57
N ILE A 76 -29.27 -35.48 -8.24
CA ILE A 76 -30.16 -36.30 -7.39
C ILE A 76 -31.45 -35.55 -6.99
N ASP A 77 -31.39 -34.26 -6.58
CA ASP A 77 -32.55 -33.53 -6.03
C ASP A 77 -32.68 -32.07 -6.55
N LEU A 78 -33.92 -31.66 -6.82
CA LEU A 78 -34.31 -30.28 -7.15
C LEU A 78 -34.20 -29.34 -5.94
N ALA A 79 -34.33 -29.86 -4.71
CA ALA A 79 -34.12 -29.08 -3.49
C ALA A 79 -32.66 -28.62 -3.37
N ASP A 80 -31.71 -29.52 -3.61
CA ASP A 80 -30.26 -29.23 -3.61
C ASP A 80 -29.89 -28.21 -4.69
N ALA A 81 -30.54 -28.27 -5.86
CA ALA A 81 -30.37 -27.29 -6.92
C ALA A 81 -30.83 -25.88 -6.49
N ARG A 82 -31.94 -25.78 -5.75
CA ARG A 82 -32.47 -24.50 -5.27
C ARG A 82 -31.55 -23.88 -4.21
N GLU A 83 -31.01 -24.69 -3.30
CA GLU A 83 -30.03 -24.24 -2.32
C GLU A 83 -28.76 -23.74 -3.02
N LEU A 84 -28.21 -24.53 -3.95
CA LEU A 84 -27.01 -24.17 -4.69
C LEU A 84 -27.17 -22.86 -5.50
N VAL A 85 -28.32 -22.66 -6.13
CA VAL A 85 -28.66 -21.38 -6.80
C VAL A 85 -28.76 -20.24 -5.79
N THR A 86 -29.36 -20.47 -4.62
CA THR A 86 -29.50 -19.45 -3.58
C THR A 86 -28.12 -19.02 -3.06
N ASP A 87 -27.25 -19.97 -2.75
CA ASP A 87 -25.90 -19.72 -2.26
C ASP A 87 -25.03 -19.05 -3.32
N THR A 88 -25.16 -19.45 -4.58
CA THR A 88 -24.48 -18.78 -5.70
C THR A 88 -24.92 -17.33 -5.85
N ARG A 89 -26.23 -17.05 -5.72
CA ARG A 89 -26.75 -15.68 -5.76
C ARG A 89 -26.28 -14.84 -4.58
N GLN A 90 -26.17 -15.44 -3.40
CA GLN A 90 -25.62 -14.77 -2.22
C GLN A 90 -24.15 -14.40 -2.44
N PHE A 91 -23.32 -15.35 -2.89
CA PHE A 91 -21.93 -15.08 -3.23
C PHE A 91 -21.79 -13.94 -4.25
N LEU A 92 -22.58 -13.96 -5.33
CA LEU A 92 -22.57 -12.89 -6.33
C LEU A 92 -22.99 -11.52 -5.75
N ALA A 93 -23.87 -11.50 -4.75
CA ALA A 93 -24.25 -10.28 -4.05
C ALA A 93 -23.15 -9.76 -3.10
N ASP A 94 -22.31 -10.65 -2.56
CA ASP A 94 -21.22 -10.30 -1.64
C ASP A 94 -19.93 -9.87 -2.37
N VAL A 95 -19.71 -10.33 -3.61
CA VAL A 95 -18.53 -9.97 -4.43
C VAL A 95 -18.27 -8.45 -4.52
N PRO A 96 -19.26 -7.57 -4.76
CA PRO A 96 -19.04 -6.12 -4.78
C PRO A 96 -18.52 -5.57 -3.45
N ALA A 97 -18.96 -6.11 -2.31
CA ALA A 97 -18.49 -5.65 -1.00
C ALA A 97 -17.01 -5.99 -0.78
N HIS A 98 -16.60 -7.23 -1.10
CA HIS A 98 -15.21 -7.64 -1.02
C HIS A 98 -14.30 -6.87 -2.01
N THR A 99 -14.73 -6.75 -3.28
CA THR A 99 -13.93 -6.07 -4.31
C THR A 99 -13.82 -4.57 -4.06
N SER A 100 -14.90 -3.90 -3.62
CA SER A 100 -14.86 -2.48 -3.26
C SER A 100 -13.97 -2.21 -2.05
N PHE A 101 -14.00 -3.09 -1.04
CA PHE A 101 -13.11 -3.00 0.10
C PHE A 101 -11.64 -3.11 -0.32
N THR A 102 -11.27 -4.16 -1.05
CA THR A 102 -9.90 -4.34 -1.55
C THR A 102 -9.45 -3.16 -2.41
N ASN A 103 -10.34 -2.65 -3.29
CA ASN A 103 -10.04 -1.49 -4.13
C ASN A 103 -9.85 -0.19 -3.31
N ALA A 104 -10.62 -0.01 -2.24
CA ALA A 104 -10.47 1.12 -1.34
C ALA A 104 -9.13 1.08 -0.58
N GLN A 105 -8.68 -0.11 -0.17
CA GLN A 105 -7.38 -0.29 0.50
C GLN A 105 -6.20 0.04 -0.43
N THR A 106 -6.28 -0.33 -1.71
CA THR A 106 -5.19 -0.07 -2.66
C THR A 106 -5.21 1.36 -3.21
N THR A 107 -6.39 1.96 -3.39
CA THR A 107 -6.52 3.35 -3.89
C THR A 107 -6.31 4.38 -2.78
N GLY A 108 -6.79 4.13 -1.56
CA GLY A 108 -6.61 5.05 -0.43
C GLY A 108 -5.14 5.30 -0.06
N ASN A 109 -4.26 4.33 -0.34
CA ASN A 109 -2.81 4.53 -0.22
C ASN A 109 -2.23 5.49 -1.26
N HIS A 110 -2.85 5.59 -2.44
CA HIS A 110 -2.37 6.46 -3.51
C HIS A 110 -2.67 7.94 -3.22
N ASP A 111 -3.81 8.25 -2.59
CA ASP A 111 -4.22 9.64 -2.28
C ASP A 111 -3.49 10.23 -1.06
N GLY A 112 -3.04 9.37 -0.13
CA GLY A 112 -2.18 9.76 1.00
C GLY A 112 -0.74 10.14 0.61
N ALA A 113 -0.34 9.89 -0.64
CA ALA A 113 0.93 10.34 -1.22
C ALA A 113 0.84 11.78 -1.77
N GLY A 114 -0.28 12.47 -1.58
CA GLY A 114 -0.49 13.90 -1.82
C GLY A 114 0.48 14.76 -1.00
N PHE A 115 1.67 14.91 -1.56
CA PHE A 115 2.78 15.75 -1.16
C PHE A 115 2.31 17.14 -0.72
N SER A 116 2.17 17.36 0.59
CA SER A 116 2.06 18.72 1.15
C SER A 116 3.45 19.36 1.12
N GLY A 117 3.90 19.68 -0.09
CA GLY A 117 4.99 20.60 -0.36
C GLY A 117 4.54 22.02 -0.03
N SER A 118 4.39 22.32 1.26
CA SER A 118 4.21 23.67 1.75
C SER A 118 4.82 23.82 3.14
N HIS A 119 6.16 23.74 3.20
CA HIS A 119 6.93 24.45 4.22
C HIS A 119 7.95 25.35 3.52
N ARG A 120 7.40 26.47 3.03
CA ARG A 120 7.91 27.82 3.26
C ARG A 120 9.42 28.01 3.11
N ALA A 121 9.82 28.27 1.87
CA ALA A 121 10.85 29.27 1.62
C ALA A 121 10.40 30.60 2.27
N GLY A 122 11.21 31.14 3.17
CA GLY A 122 10.98 32.44 3.80
C GLY A 122 11.20 32.42 5.30
N HIS A 123 12.45 32.49 5.73
CA HIS A 123 13.04 33.65 6.40
C HIS A 123 14.56 33.55 6.38
#